data_AF-A0A7J8QHG5-F1
#
_entry.id   AF-A0A7J8QHG5-F1
#
_cell.length_a   1.000
_cell.length_b   1.000
_cell.length_c   1.000
_cell.angle_alpha   90.00
_cell.angle_beta   90.00
_cell.angle_gamma   90.00
#
_symmetry.space_group_name_H-M   'P 1'
#
loop_
_entity.id
_entity.type
_entity.pdbx_description
1 polymer ?
#
loop_
_entity_poly.entity_id
_entity_poly.type
_entity_poly.pdbx_seq_one_letter_code
_entity_poly.pdbx_strand_id
1 'polypeptide(L)'
;MSEGQDWISVLPDEILHHILSFLTTKQSIQTCILSKRWIDLWKFTPVIDIQMATPYHETTPSERTFIHNTLTQHQAFKLHKFSLDFSYEALYAVANVQLQHYIEFAISRQVQILSVSIELLFEYFCYVLPNVFYSHDNVPSLEQVSLKGFLFNPNPPCDLPFASLKALCLFDCAIDDGTLKGLLSYFPVLESLTIDLCHRLLNFKASWCQSMTLKHLVVRCMDNPGFNLEIDSSSLSSFKVDGNTVKISVSSLSSIDEAKIFRSRYYPYMQNFDTRTWLRNLAHVKKFGVNSWFSQFLAREYEVNNNGWKIFENLKVFAWFGPLGKECDLIALIDFLVHCPSLEKIEIDVSS
;
A
#
# COMPACT_ATOMS: atom_id res chain seq x y z
N MET A 1 -1.86 14.77 52.49
CA MET A 1 -2.79 14.49 51.38
C MET A 1 -2.12 14.96 50.10
N SER A 2 -1.77 14.02 49.22
CA SER A 2 -1.67 14.28 47.79
C SER A 2 -2.09 12.97 47.12
N GLU A 3 -3.41 12.77 47.05
CA GLU A 3 -3.98 11.79 46.14
C GLU A 3 -3.38 12.05 44.75
N GLY A 4 -2.99 10.96 44.06
CA GLY A 4 -2.37 11.05 42.73
C GLY A 4 -3.21 11.93 41.82
N GLN A 5 -2.72 13.13 41.54
CA GLN A 5 -3.44 14.14 40.79
C GLN A 5 -3.70 13.60 39.39
N ASP A 6 -4.96 13.54 38.98
CA ASP A 6 -5.35 13.06 37.66
C ASP A 6 -5.02 14.12 36.60
N TRP A 7 -3.83 14.01 36.01
CA TRP A 7 -3.35 14.97 35.01
C TRP A 7 -4.07 14.84 33.68
N ILE A 8 -4.64 13.66 33.37
CA ILE A 8 -5.37 13.42 32.14
C ILE A 8 -6.70 14.17 32.15
N SER A 9 -7.39 14.20 33.30
CA SER A 9 -8.64 14.95 33.44
C SER A 9 -8.48 16.47 33.30
N VAL A 10 -7.26 17.01 33.47
CA VAL A 10 -6.96 18.45 33.31
C VAL A 10 -6.66 18.83 31.86
N LEU A 11 -6.39 17.87 30.97
CA LEU A 11 -6.09 18.14 29.56
C LEU A 11 -7.30 18.78 28.86
N PRO A 12 -7.10 19.70 27.89
CA PRO A 12 -8.15 20.20 27.01
C PRO A 12 -8.73 19.12 26.09
N ASP A 13 -9.97 19.28 25.65
CA ASP A 13 -10.66 18.31 24.78
C ASP A 13 -9.90 18.08 23.47
N GLU A 14 -9.25 19.10 22.93
CA GLU A 14 -8.46 19.02 21.70
C GLU A 14 -7.30 18.02 21.84
N ILE A 15 -6.63 18.01 22.99
CA ILE A 15 -5.55 17.08 23.29
C ILE A 15 -6.12 15.67 23.48
N LEU A 16 -7.26 15.54 24.15
CA LEU A 16 -7.92 14.24 24.32
C LEU A 16 -8.37 13.65 22.98
N HIS A 17 -8.93 14.45 22.07
CA HIS A 17 -9.25 14.02 20.70
C HIS A 17 -8.00 13.62 19.92
N HIS A 18 -6.88 14.33 20.10
CA HIS A 18 -5.62 13.93 19.48
C HIS A 18 -5.12 12.59 20.02
N ILE A 19 -5.19 12.36 21.34
CA ILE A 19 -4.86 11.06 21.94
C ILE A 19 -5.77 9.95 21.38
N LEU A 20 -7.09 10.17 21.34
CA LEU A 20 -8.05 9.22 20.79
C LEU A 20 -7.85 8.96 19.29
N SER A 21 -7.26 9.89 18.54
CA SER A 21 -6.99 9.71 17.11
C SER A 21 -5.94 8.63 16.80
N PHE A 22 -5.16 8.21 17.81
CA PHE A 22 -4.22 7.10 17.70
C PHE A 22 -4.85 5.73 18.00
N LEU A 23 -6.11 5.70 18.42
CA LEU A 23 -6.83 4.49 18.80
C LEU A 23 -7.81 4.07 17.70
N THR A 24 -8.11 2.77 17.65
CA THR A 24 -9.28 2.29 16.89
C THR A 24 -10.57 2.86 17.48
N THR A 25 -11.63 2.97 16.69
CA THR A 25 -12.92 3.48 17.19
C THR A 25 -13.45 2.65 18.36
N LYS A 26 -13.23 1.33 18.33
CA LYS A 26 -13.61 0.43 19.43
C LYS A 26 -12.86 0.76 20.72
N GLN A 27 -11.55 0.99 20.64
CA GLN A 27 -10.75 1.41 21.80
C GLN A 27 -11.14 2.80 22.29
N SER A 28 -11.41 3.75 21.38
CA SER A 28 -11.89 5.08 21.75
C SER A 28 -13.22 5.02 22.50
N ILE A 29 -14.17 4.20 22.06
CA ILE A 29 -15.43 4.00 22.78
C ILE A 29 -15.19 3.34 24.15
N GLN A 30 -14.25 2.39 24.27
CA GLN A 30 -13.93 1.77 25.57
C GLN A 30 -13.45 2.78 26.61
N THR A 31 -12.83 3.89 26.21
CA THR A 31 -12.42 4.96 27.14
C THR A 31 -13.60 5.66 27.84
N CYS A 32 -14.84 5.46 27.38
CA CYS A 32 -16.04 6.02 28.02
C CYS A 32 -16.18 5.62 29.50
N ILE A 33 -15.56 4.52 29.92
CA ILE A 33 -15.58 4.05 31.31
C ILE A 33 -14.73 4.92 32.25
N LEU A 34 -13.83 5.76 31.72
CA LEU A 34 -12.88 6.53 32.50
C LEU A 34 -13.56 7.66 33.28
N SER A 35 -14.47 8.39 32.64
CA SER A 35 -15.33 9.38 33.31
C SER A 35 -16.47 9.83 32.41
N LYS A 36 -17.43 10.60 32.96
CA LYS A 36 -18.55 11.18 32.21
C LYS A 36 -18.10 12.01 31.01
N ARG A 37 -16.93 12.67 31.09
CA ARG A 37 -16.38 13.47 30.00
C ARG A 37 -16.04 12.60 28.78
N TRP A 38 -15.48 11.41 29.02
CA TRP A 38 -15.05 10.49 27.95
C TRP A 38 -16.21 9.81 27.21
N ILE A 39 -17.42 9.84 27.76
CA ILE A 39 -18.62 9.28 27.12
C ILE A 39 -18.89 9.93 25.75
N ASP A 40 -18.60 11.22 25.63
CA ASP A 40 -18.90 12.00 24.42
C ASP A 40 -17.67 12.32 23.58
N LEU A 41 -16.45 12.28 24.14
CA LEU A 41 -15.22 12.65 23.43
C LEU A 41 -15.01 11.87 22.13
N TRP A 42 -15.24 10.56 22.15
CA TRP A 42 -15.05 9.73 20.95
C TRP A 42 -15.97 10.14 19.80
N LYS A 43 -17.13 10.77 20.07
CA LYS A 43 -18.08 11.18 19.02
C LYS A 43 -17.55 12.31 18.16
N PHE A 44 -16.56 13.07 18.65
CA PHE A 44 -15.98 14.23 17.97
C PHE A 44 -14.56 13.98 17.46
N THR A 45 -14.07 12.73 17.53
CA THR A 45 -12.72 12.42 17.04
C THR A 45 -12.64 12.60 15.53
N PRO A 46 -11.49 13.04 14.99
CA PRO A 46 -11.31 13.17 13.55
C PRO A 46 -11.04 11.83 12.84
N VAL A 47 -11.04 10.71 13.57
CA VAL A 47 -10.68 9.39 13.05
C VAL A 47 -11.80 8.40 13.36
N ILE A 48 -12.22 7.68 12.33
CA ILE A 48 -12.99 6.45 12.47
C ILE A 48 -12.14 5.33 11.89
N ASP A 49 -11.75 4.37 12.73
CA ASP A 49 -10.97 3.20 12.34
C ASP A 49 -11.61 1.95 12.94
N ILE A 50 -12.37 1.24 12.11
CA ILE A 50 -13.11 0.04 12.48
C ILE A 50 -12.43 -1.16 11.82
N GLN A 51 -11.72 -1.93 12.65
CA GLN A 51 -11.04 -3.15 12.26
C GLN A 51 -11.88 -4.36 12.65
N MET A 52 -12.35 -5.11 11.67
CA MET A 52 -13.23 -6.27 11.87
C MET A 52 -12.60 -7.58 11.37
N ALA A 53 -11.42 -7.51 10.76
CA ALA A 53 -10.64 -8.68 10.41
C ALA A 53 -10.05 -9.35 11.67
N THR A 54 -10.83 -10.21 12.30
CA THR A 54 -10.26 -11.29 13.11
C THR A 54 -10.40 -12.59 12.32
N PRO A 55 -9.31 -13.33 12.05
CA PRO A 55 -9.32 -14.47 11.11
C PRO A 55 -10.15 -15.69 11.55
N TYR A 56 -10.90 -15.62 12.66
CA TYR A 56 -11.56 -16.76 13.28
C TYR A 56 -12.90 -16.45 13.95
N HIS A 57 -13.53 -15.32 13.66
CA HIS A 57 -14.84 -15.01 14.23
C HIS A 57 -15.84 -14.58 13.15
N GLU A 58 -16.92 -15.37 13.07
CA GLU A 58 -18.12 -14.99 12.35
C GLU A 58 -18.49 -13.57 12.75
N THR A 59 -18.65 -12.72 11.76
CA THR A 59 -19.17 -11.38 12.00
C THR A 59 -20.58 -11.48 12.49
N THR A 60 -20.70 -11.24 13.78
CA THR A 60 -21.99 -11.29 14.44
C THR A 60 -22.85 -10.13 13.92
N PRO A 61 -24.19 -10.25 13.89
CA PRO A 61 -25.09 -9.11 13.62
C PRO A 61 -24.76 -7.84 14.44
N SER A 62 -24.07 -8.00 15.58
CA SER A 62 -23.59 -6.91 16.43
C SER A 62 -22.62 -5.95 15.74
N GLU A 63 -21.90 -6.41 14.73
CA GLU A 63 -20.85 -5.64 14.05
C GLU A 63 -21.41 -4.61 13.06
N ARG A 64 -22.40 -4.99 12.25
CA ARG A 64 -23.12 -4.02 11.41
C ARG A 64 -23.84 -2.99 12.27
N THR A 65 -24.45 -3.45 13.35
CA THR A 65 -25.09 -2.58 14.34
C THR A 65 -24.05 -1.66 14.97
N PHE A 66 -22.84 -2.14 15.23
CA PHE A 66 -21.75 -1.31 15.73
C PHE A 66 -21.33 -0.23 14.73
N ILE A 67 -21.10 -0.56 13.45
CA ILE A 67 -20.78 0.45 12.42
C ILE A 67 -21.93 1.46 12.35
N HIS A 68 -23.17 1.00 12.18
CA HIS A 68 -24.32 1.88 12.07
C HIS A 68 -24.47 2.81 13.29
N ASN A 69 -24.36 2.27 14.51
CA ASN A 69 -24.43 3.05 15.73
C ASN A 69 -23.26 4.03 15.86
N THR A 70 -22.08 3.63 15.41
CA THR A 70 -20.90 4.51 15.40
C THR A 70 -21.15 5.69 14.47
N LEU A 71 -21.53 5.45 13.22
CA LEU A 71 -21.73 6.51 12.24
C LEU A 71 -22.89 7.45 12.62
N THR A 72 -23.96 6.91 13.21
CA THR A 72 -25.12 7.70 13.64
C THR A 72 -24.81 8.59 14.86
N GLN A 73 -23.96 8.14 15.77
CA GLN A 73 -23.59 8.90 16.97
C GLN A 73 -22.41 9.84 16.74
N HIS A 74 -21.64 9.65 15.67
CA HIS A 74 -20.48 10.47 15.35
C HIS A 74 -20.88 11.87 14.89
N GLN A 75 -20.28 12.88 15.49
CA GLN A 75 -20.66 14.29 15.38
C GLN A 75 -19.55 15.18 14.80
N ALA A 76 -18.33 14.66 14.58
CA ALA A 76 -17.29 15.49 13.97
C ALA A 76 -17.71 15.99 12.58
N PHE A 77 -17.51 17.29 12.34
CA PHE A 77 -17.83 17.92 11.06
C PHE A 77 -16.90 17.48 9.93
N LYS A 78 -15.63 17.24 10.27
CA LYS A 78 -14.60 16.78 9.33
C LYS A 78 -13.93 15.52 9.85
N LEU A 79 -13.61 14.61 8.94
CA LEU A 79 -12.77 13.45 9.23
C LEU A 79 -11.38 13.65 8.63
N HIS A 80 -10.36 13.36 9.42
CA HIS A 80 -9.01 13.17 8.91
C HIS A 80 -8.87 11.77 8.28
N LYS A 81 -9.32 10.72 9.00
CA LYS A 81 -9.23 9.33 8.54
C LYS A 81 -10.55 8.59 8.71
N PHE A 82 -10.92 7.82 7.70
CA PHE A 82 -11.98 6.83 7.75
C PHE A 82 -11.45 5.51 7.23
N SER A 83 -11.47 4.49 8.08
CA SER A 83 -10.94 3.16 7.80
C SER A 83 -11.96 2.10 8.20
N LEU A 84 -12.34 1.26 7.24
CA LEU A 84 -13.16 0.08 7.45
C LEU A 84 -12.42 -1.13 6.92
N ASP A 85 -12.30 -2.16 7.75
CA ASP A 85 -11.72 -3.44 7.37
C ASP A 85 -12.72 -4.55 7.67
N PHE A 86 -13.19 -5.21 6.62
CA PHE A 86 -14.18 -6.27 6.67
C PHE A 86 -13.52 -7.63 6.54
N SER A 87 -13.79 -8.53 7.49
CA SER A 87 -13.51 -9.95 7.28
C SER A 87 -14.45 -10.53 6.23
N TYR A 88 -14.06 -11.66 5.65
CA TYR A 88 -14.88 -12.39 4.70
C TYR A 88 -16.30 -12.70 5.22
N GLU A 89 -16.41 -13.12 6.48
CA GLU A 89 -17.70 -13.48 7.09
C GLU A 89 -18.61 -12.25 7.22
N ALA A 90 -18.02 -11.05 7.42
CA ALA A 90 -18.70 -9.74 7.54
C ALA A 90 -19.53 -9.43 6.32
N LEU A 91 -19.05 -9.92 5.19
CA LEU A 91 -19.43 -9.47 3.87
C LEU A 91 -20.68 -10.19 3.36
N TYR A 92 -20.94 -11.44 3.77
CA TYR A 92 -22.26 -12.06 3.59
C TYR A 92 -23.38 -11.24 4.23
N ALA A 93 -23.02 -10.50 5.27
CA ALA A 93 -23.91 -9.71 6.07
C ALA A 93 -24.10 -8.28 5.52
N VAL A 94 -23.17 -7.75 4.72
CA VAL A 94 -23.16 -6.35 4.24
C VAL A 94 -23.51 -6.28 2.75
N ALA A 95 -24.67 -5.70 2.44
CA ALA A 95 -25.07 -5.44 1.05
C ALA A 95 -24.26 -4.27 0.45
N ASN A 96 -24.05 -4.27 -0.88
CA ASN A 96 -23.40 -3.16 -1.61
C ASN A 96 -23.96 -1.78 -1.23
N VAL A 97 -25.28 -1.70 -1.01
CA VAL A 97 -25.98 -0.47 -0.61
C VAL A 97 -25.49 0.05 0.76
N GLN A 98 -25.20 -0.82 1.72
CA GLN A 98 -24.71 -0.41 3.04
C GLN A 98 -23.29 0.13 2.96
N LEU A 99 -22.41 -0.56 2.22
CA LEU A 99 -21.05 -0.10 1.98
C LEU A 99 -21.03 1.27 1.30
N GLN A 100 -21.90 1.48 0.31
CA GLN A 100 -22.09 2.78 -0.32
C GLN A 100 -22.43 3.87 0.70
N HIS A 101 -23.39 3.63 1.60
CA HIS A 101 -23.75 4.61 2.64
C HIS A 101 -22.59 4.93 3.59
N TYR A 102 -21.75 3.94 3.92
CA TYR A 102 -20.59 4.17 4.80
C TYR A 102 -19.54 5.07 4.15
N ILE A 103 -19.29 4.87 2.85
CA ILE A 103 -18.35 5.70 2.08
C ILE A 103 -18.94 7.09 1.85
N GLU A 104 -20.24 7.20 1.53
CA GLU A 104 -20.95 8.48 1.42
C GLU A 104 -20.89 9.28 2.71
N PHE A 105 -21.04 8.62 3.87
CA PHE A 105 -20.84 9.26 5.16
C PHE A 105 -19.44 9.87 5.27
N ALA A 106 -18.38 9.11 4.98
CA ALA A 106 -17.01 9.60 5.08
C ALA A 106 -16.75 10.80 4.14
N ILE A 107 -17.24 10.71 2.91
CA ILE A 107 -17.13 11.75 1.88
C ILE A 107 -17.91 13.01 2.30
N SER A 108 -19.12 12.87 2.85
CA SER A 108 -19.91 14.00 3.38
C SER A 108 -19.20 14.74 4.52
N ARG A 109 -18.23 14.09 5.18
CA ARG A 109 -17.37 14.66 6.22
C ARG A 109 -16.00 15.10 5.70
N GLN A 110 -15.85 15.29 4.38
CA GLN A 110 -14.61 15.80 3.75
C GLN A 110 -13.37 14.99 4.18
N VAL A 111 -13.49 13.67 4.22
CA VAL A 111 -12.39 12.79 4.64
C VAL A 111 -11.12 13.00 3.81
N GLN A 112 -9.94 12.97 4.46
CA GLN A 112 -8.65 13.08 3.79
C GLN A 112 -8.03 11.72 3.46
N ILE A 113 -8.12 10.78 4.39
CA ILE A 113 -7.59 9.41 4.26
C ILE A 113 -8.76 8.44 4.30
N LEU A 114 -9.02 7.77 3.18
CA LEU A 114 -10.04 6.74 3.07
C LEU A 114 -9.39 5.38 2.84
N SER A 115 -9.68 4.43 3.72
CA SER A 115 -9.26 3.04 3.59
C SER A 115 -10.47 2.12 3.70
N VAL A 116 -10.71 1.31 2.68
CA VAL A 116 -11.76 0.29 2.70
C VAL A 116 -11.15 -1.03 2.27
N SER A 117 -11.10 -1.98 3.20
CA SER A 117 -10.53 -3.29 2.99
C SER A 117 -11.61 -4.36 3.07
N ILE A 118 -11.64 -5.22 2.04
CA ILE A 118 -12.59 -6.32 1.91
C ILE A 118 -11.76 -7.57 1.66
N GLU A 119 -11.74 -8.49 2.63
CA GLU A 119 -11.06 -9.78 2.46
C GLU A 119 -11.86 -10.70 1.54
N LEU A 120 -11.24 -11.16 0.45
CA LEU A 120 -11.85 -12.04 -0.54
C LEU A 120 -11.40 -13.49 -0.31
N LEU A 121 -12.33 -14.46 -0.26
CA LEU A 121 -11.95 -15.89 -0.25
C LEU A 121 -11.59 -16.42 -1.64
N PHE A 122 -12.13 -15.82 -2.70
CA PHE A 122 -11.92 -16.28 -4.07
C PHE A 122 -11.86 -15.09 -5.03
N GLU A 123 -11.02 -15.20 -6.06
CA GLU A 123 -10.74 -14.17 -7.09
C GLU A 123 -11.98 -13.67 -7.86
N TYR A 124 -13.15 -14.30 -7.71
CA TYR A 124 -14.37 -13.98 -8.45
C TYR A 124 -15.34 -13.06 -7.71
N PHE A 125 -15.17 -12.83 -6.41
CA PHE A 125 -16.07 -12.00 -5.63
C PHE A 125 -15.46 -10.62 -5.44
N CYS A 126 -15.71 -9.69 -6.37
CA CYS A 126 -15.31 -8.30 -6.19
C CYS A 126 -16.53 -7.41 -5.97
N TYR A 127 -16.39 -6.42 -5.10
CA TYR A 127 -17.44 -5.45 -4.82
C TYR A 127 -17.40 -4.33 -5.85
N VAL A 128 -18.53 -4.01 -6.47
CA VAL A 128 -18.60 -2.87 -7.39
C VAL A 128 -18.23 -1.61 -6.62
N LEU A 129 -17.21 -0.89 -7.10
CA LEU A 129 -16.79 0.36 -6.50
C LEU A 129 -17.99 1.35 -6.48
N PRO A 130 -18.38 1.89 -5.33
CA PRO A 130 -19.57 2.73 -5.24
C PRO A 130 -19.51 3.99 -6.10
N ASN A 131 -20.66 4.38 -6.65
CA ASN A 131 -20.75 5.51 -7.58
C ASN A 131 -20.37 6.87 -6.98
N VAL A 132 -20.32 6.97 -5.65
CA VAL A 132 -19.90 8.18 -4.95
C VAL A 132 -18.48 8.62 -5.34
N PHE A 133 -17.60 7.66 -5.68
CA PHE A 133 -16.26 7.93 -6.22
C PHE A 133 -16.27 8.56 -7.62
N TYR A 134 -17.42 8.53 -8.29
CA TYR A 134 -17.65 9.05 -9.63
C TYR A 134 -18.55 10.30 -9.63
N SER A 135 -18.90 10.84 -8.46
CA SER A 135 -19.81 11.99 -8.31
C SER A 135 -19.04 13.26 -7.88
N HIS A 136 -19.38 14.39 -8.50
CA HIS A 136 -18.63 15.66 -8.37
C HIS A 136 -18.76 16.36 -7.02
N ASP A 137 -19.86 16.13 -6.30
CA ASP A 137 -20.32 17.14 -5.34
C ASP A 137 -19.58 17.16 -3.99
N ASN A 138 -18.70 16.19 -3.65
CA ASN A 138 -18.24 16.08 -2.25
C ASN A 138 -16.81 15.55 -1.98
N VAL A 139 -15.92 15.39 -2.96
CA VAL A 139 -14.61 14.70 -2.72
C VAL A 139 -13.32 15.56 -2.75
N PRO A 140 -13.33 16.91 -2.64
CA PRO A 140 -12.13 17.73 -2.91
C PRO A 140 -10.99 17.57 -1.89
N SER A 141 -11.23 16.89 -0.76
CA SER A 141 -10.26 16.74 0.33
C SER A 141 -9.53 15.39 0.38
N LEU A 142 -9.87 14.42 -0.49
CA LEU A 142 -9.19 13.12 -0.46
C LEU A 142 -7.73 13.25 -0.91
N GLU A 143 -6.82 12.95 0.00
CA GLU A 143 -5.38 12.94 -0.23
C GLU A 143 -4.85 11.51 -0.38
N GLN A 144 -5.48 10.54 0.29
CA GLN A 144 -5.09 9.14 0.24
C GLN A 144 -6.30 8.22 0.15
N VAL A 145 -6.23 7.27 -0.80
CA VAL A 145 -7.24 6.23 -0.99
C VAL A 145 -6.56 4.86 -0.98
N SER A 146 -7.05 3.96 -0.14
CA SER A 146 -6.64 2.57 -0.06
C SER A 146 -7.87 1.67 -0.22
N LEU A 147 -7.85 0.81 -1.23
CA LEU A 147 -8.98 -0.05 -1.58
C LEU A 147 -8.48 -1.49 -1.70
N LYS A 148 -9.17 -2.42 -1.03
CA LYS A 148 -8.97 -3.86 -1.21
C LYS A 148 -10.25 -4.55 -1.68
N GLY A 149 -10.16 -5.45 -2.66
CA GLY A 149 -11.26 -6.34 -3.04
C GLY A 149 -12.37 -5.71 -3.91
N PHE A 150 -12.07 -4.62 -4.62
CA PHE A 150 -13.05 -3.88 -5.44
C PHE A 150 -12.96 -4.16 -6.94
N LEU A 151 -14.12 -4.18 -7.60
CA LEU A 151 -14.31 -4.17 -9.04
C LEU A 151 -14.50 -2.73 -9.52
N PHE A 152 -13.61 -2.28 -10.38
CA PHE A 152 -13.69 -0.96 -10.98
C PHE A 152 -14.61 -0.96 -12.21
N ASN A 153 -15.33 0.14 -12.41
CA ASN A 153 -16.07 0.37 -13.64
C ASN A 153 -15.07 0.60 -14.79
N PRO A 154 -15.12 -0.18 -15.89
CA PRO A 154 -14.18 -0.03 -17.00
C PRO A 154 -14.32 1.28 -17.77
N ASN A 155 -15.48 1.93 -17.66
CA ASN A 155 -15.74 3.26 -18.22
C ASN A 155 -16.08 4.23 -17.09
N PRO A 156 -15.09 4.65 -16.27
CA PRO A 156 -15.33 5.64 -15.24
C PRO A 156 -15.77 6.96 -15.92
N PRO A 157 -16.67 7.75 -15.29
CA PRO A 157 -17.00 9.08 -15.79
C PRO A 157 -15.74 9.94 -15.95
N CYS A 158 -15.71 10.79 -16.97
CA CYS A 158 -14.52 11.49 -17.45
C CYS A 158 -13.94 12.55 -16.49
N ASP A 159 -14.39 12.59 -15.24
CA ASP A 159 -14.53 13.83 -14.50
C ASP A 159 -14.50 13.52 -13.00
N LEU A 160 -13.45 12.77 -12.60
CA LEU A 160 -13.33 12.26 -11.25
C LEU A 160 -12.86 13.35 -10.27
N PRO A 161 -13.38 13.37 -9.02
CA PRO A 161 -13.16 14.46 -8.08
C PRO A 161 -11.81 14.40 -7.32
N PHE A 162 -10.85 13.60 -7.79
CA PHE A 162 -9.59 13.29 -7.08
C PHE A 162 -8.44 14.25 -7.40
N ALA A 163 -8.73 15.55 -7.54
CA ALA A 163 -7.72 16.55 -7.87
C ALA A 163 -6.62 16.69 -6.79
N SER A 164 -6.91 16.30 -5.55
CA SER A 164 -6.00 16.39 -4.39
C SER A 164 -5.31 15.07 -4.02
N LEU A 165 -5.57 13.99 -4.79
CA LEU A 165 -5.11 12.65 -4.43
C LEU A 165 -3.60 12.49 -4.64
N LYS A 166 -2.87 12.30 -3.53
CA LYS A 166 -1.42 12.13 -3.49
C LYS A 166 -1.00 10.66 -3.39
N ALA A 167 -1.84 9.80 -2.80
CA ALA A 167 -1.52 8.40 -2.61
C ALA A 167 -2.70 7.49 -2.97
N LEU A 168 -2.45 6.51 -3.84
CA LEU A 168 -3.41 5.48 -4.22
C LEU A 168 -2.83 4.10 -3.92
N CYS A 169 -3.58 3.28 -3.19
CA CYS A 169 -3.23 1.89 -2.92
C CYS A 169 -4.37 0.97 -3.35
N LEU A 170 -4.07 0.03 -4.24
CA LEU A 170 -5.00 -0.97 -4.76
C LEU A 170 -4.49 -2.35 -4.37
N PHE A 171 -5.31 -3.10 -3.65
CA PHE A 171 -4.99 -4.44 -3.16
C PHE A 171 -6.05 -5.42 -3.65
N ASP A 172 -5.67 -6.47 -4.36
CA ASP A 172 -6.61 -7.51 -4.80
C ASP A 172 -7.86 -6.91 -5.52
N CYS A 173 -7.63 -5.87 -6.33
CA CYS A 173 -8.68 -5.18 -7.06
C CYS A 173 -8.84 -5.78 -8.46
N ALA A 174 -10.09 -6.00 -8.87
CA ALA A 174 -10.44 -6.34 -10.24
C ALA A 174 -10.44 -5.07 -11.11
N ILE A 175 -9.27 -4.75 -11.66
CA ILE A 175 -9.03 -3.61 -12.55
C ILE A 175 -8.13 -4.02 -13.72
N ASP A 176 -8.51 -3.64 -14.95
CA ASP A 176 -7.72 -3.91 -16.16
C ASP A 176 -6.84 -2.71 -16.57
N ASP A 177 -5.98 -2.95 -17.54
CA ASP A 177 -5.00 -1.99 -18.07
C ASP A 177 -5.65 -0.68 -18.53
N GLY A 178 -6.74 -0.77 -19.30
CA GLY A 178 -7.42 0.39 -19.87
C GLY A 178 -8.08 1.24 -18.80
N THR A 179 -8.73 0.58 -17.85
CA THR A 179 -9.40 1.20 -16.70
C THR A 179 -8.39 1.93 -15.83
N LEU A 180 -7.31 1.27 -15.42
CA LEU A 180 -6.29 1.88 -14.58
C LEU A 180 -5.62 3.06 -15.28
N LYS A 181 -5.26 2.91 -16.56
CA LYS A 181 -4.69 4.00 -17.35
C LYS A 181 -5.63 5.21 -17.43
N GLY A 182 -6.93 4.97 -17.63
CA GLY A 182 -7.95 6.02 -17.61
C GLY A 182 -7.99 6.75 -16.28
N LEU A 183 -8.07 6.01 -15.16
CA LEU A 183 -8.11 6.60 -13.81
C LEU A 183 -6.88 7.45 -13.50
N LEU A 184 -5.68 6.95 -13.80
CA LEU A 184 -4.42 7.64 -13.49
C LEU A 184 -4.25 8.97 -14.26
N SER A 185 -4.95 9.14 -15.39
CA SER A 185 -4.97 10.41 -16.12
C SER A 185 -5.69 11.53 -15.36
N TYR A 186 -6.55 11.20 -14.40
CA TYR A 186 -7.32 12.14 -13.59
C TYR A 186 -6.69 12.50 -12.25
N PHE A 187 -5.48 12.00 -11.94
CA PHE A 187 -4.81 12.25 -10.64
C PHE A 187 -3.59 13.17 -10.84
N PRO A 188 -3.78 14.50 -10.93
CA PRO A 188 -2.73 15.42 -11.36
C PRO A 188 -1.57 15.57 -10.36
N VAL A 189 -1.77 15.22 -9.09
CA VAL A 189 -0.79 15.41 -7.99
C VAL A 189 -0.40 14.10 -7.32
N LEU A 190 -0.57 12.96 -8.01
CA LEU A 190 -0.25 11.65 -7.44
C LEU A 190 1.26 11.52 -7.18
N GLU A 191 1.63 11.21 -5.94
CA GLU A 191 3.01 11.04 -5.50
C GLU A 191 3.39 9.59 -5.21
N SER A 192 2.41 8.77 -4.81
CA SER A 192 2.62 7.38 -4.43
C SER A 192 1.54 6.46 -5.00
N LEU A 193 1.96 5.37 -5.65
CA LEU A 193 1.07 4.35 -6.19
C LEU A 193 1.49 2.96 -5.70
N THR A 194 0.55 2.23 -5.11
CA THR A 194 0.71 0.82 -4.75
C THR A 194 -0.30 -0.02 -5.52
N ILE A 195 0.18 -1.05 -6.21
CA ILE A 195 -0.61 -2.07 -6.89
C ILE A 195 -0.17 -3.42 -6.31
N ASP A 196 -1.08 -4.14 -5.67
CA ASP A 196 -0.79 -5.41 -5.00
C ASP A 196 -1.87 -6.43 -5.37
N LEU A 197 -1.47 -7.57 -5.93
CA LEU A 197 -2.36 -8.68 -6.30
C LEU A 197 -3.54 -8.28 -7.21
N CYS A 198 -3.38 -7.26 -8.06
CA CYS A 198 -4.40 -6.91 -9.07
C CYS A 198 -4.29 -7.85 -10.30
N HIS A 199 -4.87 -9.05 -10.20
CA HIS A 199 -4.70 -10.14 -11.17
C HIS A 199 -5.21 -9.86 -12.60
N ARG A 200 -6.14 -8.89 -12.77
CA ARG A 200 -6.65 -8.49 -14.10
C ARG A 200 -5.73 -7.53 -14.85
N LEU A 201 -4.74 -6.96 -14.18
CA LEU A 201 -3.77 -6.08 -14.78
C LEU A 201 -2.70 -6.94 -15.46
N LEU A 202 -2.49 -6.75 -16.76
CA LEU A 202 -1.50 -7.49 -17.55
C LEU A 202 -0.32 -6.61 -17.93
N ASN A 203 -0.54 -5.30 -18.04
CA ASN A 203 0.50 -4.34 -18.32
C ASN A 203 0.36 -3.14 -17.39
N PHE A 204 1.50 -2.55 -17.03
CA PHE A 204 1.54 -1.28 -16.35
C PHE A 204 2.72 -0.46 -16.87
N LYS A 205 2.49 0.82 -17.14
CA LYS A 205 3.56 1.78 -17.43
C LYS A 205 3.53 2.90 -16.41
N ALA A 206 4.68 3.24 -15.85
CA ALA A 206 4.80 4.36 -14.92
C ALA A 206 4.34 5.67 -15.59
N SER A 207 4.58 5.84 -16.89
CA SER A 207 4.11 6.98 -17.71
C SER A 207 2.59 7.10 -17.85
N TRP A 208 1.80 6.10 -17.44
CA TRP A 208 0.34 6.25 -17.34
C TRP A 208 -0.05 7.27 -16.27
N CYS A 209 0.80 7.45 -15.26
CA CYS A 209 0.70 8.60 -14.37
C CYS A 209 1.17 9.82 -15.16
N GLN A 210 0.23 10.54 -15.78
CA GLN A 210 0.53 11.80 -16.46
C GLN A 210 1.02 12.89 -15.50
N SER A 211 0.79 12.67 -14.20
CA SER A 211 1.37 13.47 -13.15
C SER A 211 2.89 13.32 -13.11
N MET A 212 3.59 14.42 -13.34
CA MET A 212 5.04 14.52 -13.16
C MET A 212 5.47 14.53 -11.68
N THR A 213 4.58 14.15 -10.75
CA THR A 213 4.86 14.12 -9.30
C THR A 213 5.01 12.71 -8.72
N LEU A 214 4.87 11.64 -9.51
CA LEU A 214 4.95 10.27 -9.00
C LEU A 214 6.36 9.93 -8.52
N LYS A 215 6.57 9.88 -7.21
CA LYS A 215 7.87 9.63 -6.56
C LYS A 215 8.05 8.18 -6.12
N HIS A 216 6.97 7.51 -5.76
CA HIS A 216 7.00 6.17 -5.14
C HIS A 216 6.08 5.20 -5.88
N LEU A 217 6.62 4.06 -6.31
CA LEU A 217 5.87 3.01 -6.97
C LEU A 217 6.10 1.66 -6.27
N VAL A 218 5.03 1.01 -5.85
CA VAL A 218 5.07 -0.35 -5.30
C VAL A 218 4.19 -1.26 -6.16
N VAL A 219 4.78 -2.32 -6.71
CA VAL A 219 4.05 -3.31 -7.52
C VAL A 219 4.33 -4.70 -6.96
N ARG A 220 3.28 -5.41 -6.55
CA ARG A 220 3.37 -6.77 -6.02
C ARG A 220 2.44 -7.69 -6.81
N CYS A 221 3.01 -8.63 -7.55
CA CYS A 221 2.31 -9.54 -8.46
C CYS A 221 2.91 -10.95 -8.34
N MET A 222 2.58 -11.67 -7.26
CA MET A 222 3.20 -12.97 -6.97
C MET A 222 2.71 -14.11 -7.89
N ASP A 223 1.48 -14.02 -8.42
CA ASP A 223 0.84 -15.09 -9.21
C ASP A 223 0.18 -14.56 -10.50
N ASN A 224 0.83 -13.62 -11.20
CA ASN A 224 0.30 -13.05 -12.46
C ASN A 224 1.25 -13.33 -13.64
N PRO A 225 1.13 -14.50 -14.32
CA PRO A 225 2.03 -14.88 -15.39
C PRO A 225 1.88 -13.95 -16.60
N GLY A 226 3.00 -13.34 -17.00
CA GLY A 226 3.03 -12.45 -18.17
C GLY A 226 2.77 -10.98 -17.88
N PHE A 227 2.68 -10.59 -16.61
CA PHE A 227 2.59 -9.18 -16.22
C PHE A 227 3.82 -8.38 -16.69
N ASN A 228 3.60 -7.30 -17.44
CA ASN A 228 4.66 -6.44 -17.95
C ASN A 228 4.65 -5.10 -17.23
N LEU A 229 5.80 -4.74 -16.63
CA LEU A 229 6.02 -3.50 -15.92
C LEU A 229 7.04 -2.64 -16.68
N GLU A 230 6.60 -1.50 -17.18
CA GLU A 230 7.48 -0.50 -17.79
C GLU A 230 7.70 0.65 -16.82
N ILE A 231 8.95 0.85 -16.40
CA ILE A 231 9.36 1.98 -15.58
C ILE A 231 10.05 3.00 -16.50
N ASP A 232 9.23 3.90 -17.02
CA ASP A 232 9.57 4.93 -18.01
C ASP A 232 9.27 6.36 -17.50
N SER A 233 9.21 6.54 -16.18
CA SER A 233 8.93 7.84 -15.54
C SER A 233 10.20 8.50 -15.01
N SER A 234 10.39 9.77 -15.35
CA SER A 234 11.52 10.61 -14.90
C SER A 234 11.32 11.27 -13.53
N SER A 235 10.11 11.19 -12.95
CA SER A 235 9.80 11.74 -11.63
C SER A 235 10.00 10.74 -10.49
N LEU A 236 10.17 9.46 -10.83
CA LEU A 236 10.24 8.37 -9.86
C LEU A 236 11.56 8.43 -9.09
N SER A 237 11.47 8.46 -7.76
CA SER A 237 12.60 8.47 -6.83
C SER A 237 12.85 7.10 -6.22
N SER A 238 11.80 6.29 -6.07
CA SER A 238 11.91 4.96 -5.51
C SER A 238 10.90 4.00 -6.13
N PHE A 239 11.28 2.72 -6.26
CA PHE A 239 10.33 1.67 -6.56
C PHE A 239 10.55 0.39 -5.77
N LYS A 240 9.47 -0.35 -5.55
CA LYS A 240 9.48 -1.72 -5.01
C LYS A 240 8.72 -2.64 -5.96
N VAL A 241 9.36 -3.69 -6.44
CA VAL A 241 8.71 -4.75 -7.22
C VAL A 241 8.82 -6.07 -6.48
N ASP A 242 7.72 -6.78 -6.36
CA ASP A 242 7.66 -8.16 -5.85
C ASP A 242 6.92 -9.04 -6.85
N GLY A 243 7.58 -10.06 -7.38
CA GLY A 243 6.94 -10.98 -8.31
C GLY A 243 7.92 -11.67 -9.26
N ASN A 244 7.62 -12.90 -9.63
CA ASN A 244 8.50 -13.75 -10.44
C ASN A 244 8.33 -13.57 -11.95
N THR A 245 7.21 -13.00 -12.37
CA THR A 245 6.76 -12.97 -13.78
C THR A 245 6.77 -11.56 -14.35
N VAL A 246 7.24 -10.58 -13.57
CA VAL A 246 7.26 -9.17 -13.94
C VAL A 246 8.38 -8.92 -14.95
N LYS A 247 8.01 -8.66 -16.21
CA LYS A 247 8.95 -8.11 -17.20
C LYS A 247 9.19 -6.65 -16.89
N ILE A 248 10.34 -6.32 -16.35
CA ILE A 248 10.71 -4.93 -16.07
C ILE A 248 11.45 -4.38 -17.30
N SER A 249 10.79 -3.50 -18.07
CA SER A 249 11.47 -2.66 -19.06
C SER A 249 11.77 -1.31 -18.45
N VAL A 250 12.99 -0.84 -18.69
CA VAL A 250 13.56 0.29 -17.99
C VAL A 250 14.22 1.21 -19.01
N SER A 251 13.70 2.43 -19.13
CA SER A 251 14.27 3.46 -19.99
C SER A 251 14.70 4.66 -19.14
N SER A 252 16.01 4.96 -19.12
CA SER A 252 16.62 6.13 -18.46
C SER A 252 16.12 6.45 -17.03
N LEU A 253 16.69 5.78 -16.03
CA LEU A 253 16.27 5.88 -14.62
C LEU A 253 17.02 6.91 -13.76
N SER A 254 17.66 7.92 -14.34
CA SER A 254 18.61 8.77 -13.61
C SER A 254 18.07 9.45 -12.32
N SER A 255 16.75 9.49 -12.13
CA SER A 255 16.08 10.03 -10.94
C SER A 255 15.95 9.05 -9.77
N ILE A 256 16.18 7.75 -9.96
CA ILE A 256 15.88 6.72 -8.96
C ILE A 256 17.02 6.61 -7.95
N ASP A 257 16.71 6.91 -6.70
CA ASP A 257 17.63 6.78 -5.57
C ASP A 257 17.48 5.44 -4.85
N GLU A 258 16.29 4.85 -4.84
CA GLU A 258 16.00 3.59 -4.14
C GLU A 258 15.27 2.56 -5.02
N ALA A 259 15.81 1.34 -5.08
CA ALA A 259 15.18 0.21 -5.77
C ALA A 259 15.09 -1.00 -4.84
N LYS A 260 13.89 -1.56 -4.68
CA LYS A 260 13.64 -2.81 -3.95
C LYS A 260 13.05 -3.86 -4.87
N ILE A 261 13.65 -5.04 -4.92
CA ILE A 261 13.26 -6.07 -5.89
C ILE A 261 13.24 -7.42 -5.19
N PHE A 262 12.04 -7.98 -5.12
CA PHE A 262 11.77 -9.25 -4.49
C PHE A 262 11.23 -10.23 -5.52
N ARG A 263 11.67 -11.48 -5.37
CA ARG A 263 11.25 -12.61 -6.18
C ARG A 263 10.96 -13.77 -5.26
N SER A 264 9.85 -14.45 -5.48
CA SER A 264 9.44 -15.62 -4.72
C SER A 264 10.32 -16.82 -5.06
N ARG A 265 10.67 -17.63 -4.06
CA ARG A 265 11.44 -18.88 -4.25
C ARG A 265 10.62 -20.01 -4.87
N TYR A 266 9.30 -19.90 -4.85
CA TYR A 266 8.41 -21.02 -5.19
C TYR A 266 8.30 -21.27 -6.71
N TYR A 267 8.62 -20.28 -7.55
CA TYR A 267 8.59 -20.43 -9.01
C TYR A 267 9.95 -20.13 -9.67
N PRO A 268 11.00 -20.93 -9.42
CA PRO A 268 12.35 -20.70 -9.94
C PRO A 268 12.50 -20.98 -11.45
N TYR A 269 11.45 -21.46 -12.12
CA TYR A 269 11.51 -22.03 -13.47
C TYR A 269 11.08 -21.10 -14.62
N MET A 270 10.58 -19.90 -14.37
CA MET A 270 10.33 -18.94 -15.46
C MET A 270 11.61 -18.16 -15.80
N GLN A 271 12.56 -18.89 -16.36
CA GLN A 271 13.80 -18.38 -16.93
C GLN A 271 13.52 -17.77 -18.30
N ASN A 272 13.70 -16.46 -18.43
CA ASN A 272 14.18 -15.72 -19.61
C ASN A 272 14.03 -14.21 -19.42
N PHE A 273 14.45 -13.69 -18.27
CA PHE A 273 14.55 -12.24 -18.07
C PHE A 273 16.00 -11.83 -18.07
N ASP A 274 16.33 -10.83 -18.89
CA ASP A 274 17.68 -10.26 -19.01
C ASP A 274 18.05 -9.52 -17.72
N THR A 275 18.42 -10.30 -16.70
CA THR A 275 18.63 -9.81 -15.36
C THR A 275 19.83 -8.88 -15.28
N ARG A 276 20.80 -9.12 -16.17
CA ARG A 276 22.01 -8.32 -16.30
C ARG A 276 21.72 -6.91 -16.77
N THR A 277 20.95 -6.77 -17.86
CA THR A 277 20.71 -5.45 -18.48
C THR A 277 19.95 -4.52 -17.56
N TRP A 278 18.90 -5.00 -16.88
CA TRP A 278 18.14 -4.12 -15.99
C TRP A 278 18.92 -3.79 -14.70
N LEU A 279 19.71 -4.71 -14.14
CA LEU A 279 20.58 -4.40 -12.98
C LEU A 279 21.61 -3.32 -13.33
N ARG A 280 22.14 -3.32 -14.56
CA ARG A 280 23.01 -2.24 -15.05
C ARG A 280 22.30 -0.89 -15.08
N ASN A 281 21.02 -0.87 -15.44
CA ASN A 281 20.24 0.36 -15.42
C ASN A 281 20.03 0.91 -14.00
N LEU A 282 20.26 0.12 -12.96
CA LEU A 282 20.19 0.52 -11.55
C LEU A 282 21.56 0.77 -10.90
N ALA A 283 22.66 0.74 -11.67
CA ALA A 283 24.02 0.95 -11.16
C ALA A 283 24.17 2.22 -10.30
N HIS A 284 23.36 3.24 -10.61
CA HIS A 284 23.42 4.57 -10.01
C HIS A 284 22.66 4.69 -8.67
N VAL A 285 21.82 3.73 -8.29
CA VAL A 285 20.96 3.85 -7.10
C VAL A 285 21.79 3.92 -5.82
N LYS A 286 21.30 4.69 -4.84
CA LYS A 286 21.93 4.83 -3.53
C LYS A 286 21.48 3.77 -2.54
N LYS A 287 20.27 3.25 -2.71
CA LYS A 287 19.70 2.19 -1.87
C LYS A 287 19.18 1.04 -2.72
N PHE A 288 19.65 -0.17 -2.44
CA PHE A 288 19.25 -1.37 -3.15
C PHE A 288 18.79 -2.44 -2.17
N GLY A 289 17.54 -2.88 -2.31
CA GLY A 289 16.92 -3.89 -1.46
C GLY A 289 16.56 -5.15 -2.23
N VAL A 290 16.93 -6.32 -1.72
CA VAL A 290 16.71 -7.62 -2.40
C VAL A 290 16.48 -8.75 -1.39
N ASN A 291 15.99 -9.89 -1.90
CA ASN A 291 15.95 -11.13 -1.14
C ASN A 291 16.90 -12.18 -1.76
N SER A 292 16.75 -13.44 -1.32
CA SER A 292 17.49 -14.62 -1.80
C SER A 292 17.80 -14.72 -3.29
N TRP A 293 16.93 -14.26 -4.20
CA TRP A 293 17.18 -14.39 -5.64
C TRP A 293 18.49 -13.72 -6.08
N PHE A 294 18.87 -12.62 -5.42
CA PHE A 294 20.03 -11.84 -5.81
C PHE A 294 21.33 -12.59 -5.52
N SER A 295 21.41 -13.24 -4.37
CA SER A 295 22.57 -14.07 -4.02
C SER A 295 22.79 -15.24 -5.00
N GLN A 296 21.70 -15.87 -5.47
CA GLN A 296 21.78 -16.92 -6.49
C GLN A 296 22.20 -16.38 -7.85
N PHE A 297 21.75 -15.17 -8.20
CA PHE A 297 22.21 -14.46 -9.39
C PHE A 297 23.72 -14.19 -9.32
N LEU A 298 24.20 -13.64 -8.19
CA LEU A 298 25.63 -13.35 -7.97
C LEU A 298 26.50 -14.61 -8.10
N ALA A 299 26.08 -15.73 -7.48
CA ALA A 299 26.80 -16.99 -7.56
C ALA A 299 26.95 -17.47 -9.02
N ARG A 300 25.87 -17.40 -9.82
CA ARG A 300 25.90 -17.74 -11.25
C ARG A 300 26.80 -16.80 -12.05
N GLU A 301 26.76 -15.50 -11.77
CA GLU A 301 27.64 -14.53 -12.45
C GLU A 301 29.11 -14.78 -12.16
N TYR A 302 29.42 -15.17 -10.92
CA TYR A 302 30.77 -15.56 -10.51
C TYR A 302 31.24 -16.81 -11.26
N GLU A 303 30.42 -17.86 -11.31
CA GLU A 303 30.71 -19.10 -12.05
C GLU A 303 30.93 -18.86 -13.55
N VAL A 304 30.11 -17.99 -14.19
CA VAL A 304 30.12 -17.81 -15.64
C VAL A 304 31.17 -16.79 -16.11
N ASN A 305 31.35 -15.67 -15.41
CA ASN A 305 32.20 -14.56 -15.89
C ASN A 305 33.51 -14.42 -15.12
N ASN A 306 33.75 -15.21 -14.07
CA ASN A 306 34.98 -15.28 -13.28
C ASN A 306 35.44 -13.96 -12.62
N ASN A 307 34.60 -12.92 -12.61
CA ASN A 307 34.94 -11.56 -12.16
C ASN A 307 33.94 -10.97 -11.12
N GLY A 308 32.91 -11.72 -10.73
CA GLY A 308 31.83 -11.21 -9.86
C GLY A 308 30.99 -10.10 -10.51
N TRP A 309 30.04 -9.51 -9.76
CA TRP A 309 29.17 -8.42 -10.23
C TRP A 309 29.56 -7.08 -9.58
N LYS A 310 30.22 -6.19 -10.33
CA LYS A 310 30.87 -4.96 -9.79
C LYS A 310 30.35 -3.70 -10.47
N ILE A 311 29.08 -3.38 -10.25
CA ILE A 311 28.40 -2.30 -10.99
C ILE A 311 27.88 -1.18 -10.08
N PHE A 312 27.68 -1.46 -8.79
CA PHE A 312 27.06 -0.56 -7.84
C PHE A 312 28.10 0.31 -7.12
N GLU A 313 28.66 1.30 -7.82
CA GLU A 313 29.69 2.20 -7.28
C GLU A 313 29.13 3.23 -6.29
N ASN A 314 27.88 3.67 -6.50
CA ASN A 314 27.22 4.71 -5.70
C ASN A 314 26.32 4.17 -4.58
N LEU A 315 26.29 2.85 -4.40
CA LEU A 315 25.42 2.20 -3.43
C LEU A 315 25.87 2.51 -2.00
N LYS A 316 25.03 3.19 -1.23
CA LYS A 316 25.24 3.57 0.16
C LYS A 316 24.55 2.63 1.14
N VAL A 317 23.37 2.14 0.78
CA VAL A 317 22.57 1.26 1.65
C VAL A 317 22.20 -0.01 0.90
N PHE A 318 22.68 -1.14 1.39
CA PHE A 318 22.24 -2.45 0.93
C PHE A 318 21.24 -3.03 1.91
N ALA A 319 20.06 -3.43 1.45
CA ALA A 319 19.00 -3.98 2.29
C ALA A 319 18.70 -5.44 1.89
N TRP A 320 18.83 -6.35 2.84
CA TRP A 320 18.57 -7.77 2.67
C TRP A 320 17.27 -8.17 3.37
N PHE A 321 16.43 -8.93 2.68
CA PHE A 321 15.14 -9.40 3.18
C PHE A 321 15.03 -10.93 3.11
N GLY A 322 14.64 -11.55 4.23
CA GLY A 322 14.37 -12.98 4.33
C GLY A 322 15.61 -13.86 4.57
N PRO A 323 15.44 -15.19 4.63
CA PRO A 323 16.50 -16.08 5.08
C PRO A 323 17.61 -16.26 4.03
N LEU A 324 18.86 -16.45 4.46
CA LEU A 324 19.94 -16.91 3.58
C LEU A 324 19.88 -18.43 3.47
N GLY A 325 19.77 -18.95 2.24
CA GLY A 325 19.50 -20.37 2.01
C GLY A 325 20.75 -21.25 2.03
N LYS A 326 21.77 -20.90 1.24
CA LYS A 326 22.99 -21.71 1.07
C LYS A 326 24.24 -20.91 1.44
N GLU A 327 25.27 -21.61 1.90
CA GLU A 327 26.57 -20.99 2.22
C GLU A 327 27.23 -20.35 0.99
N CYS A 328 27.13 -20.97 -0.18
CA CYS A 328 27.64 -20.41 -1.44
C CYS A 328 26.97 -19.07 -1.81
N ASP A 329 25.68 -18.93 -1.52
CA ASP A 329 24.90 -17.72 -1.78
C ASP A 329 25.38 -16.58 -0.88
N LEU A 330 25.73 -16.89 0.38
CA LEU A 330 26.32 -15.95 1.32
C LEU A 330 27.71 -15.51 0.88
N ILE A 331 28.57 -16.43 0.42
CA ILE A 331 29.92 -16.09 -0.06
C ILE A 331 29.83 -15.14 -1.26
N ALA A 332 28.96 -15.44 -2.24
CA ALA A 332 28.75 -14.58 -3.40
C ALA A 332 28.22 -13.19 -3.01
N LEU A 333 27.33 -13.13 -2.01
CA LEU A 333 26.84 -11.87 -1.48
C LEU A 333 27.94 -11.06 -0.78
N ILE A 334 28.78 -11.70 0.03
CA ILE A 334 29.91 -11.05 0.70
C ILE A 334 30.90 -10.50 -0.33
N ASP A 335 31.25 -11.28 -1.34
CA ASP A 335 32.13 -10.84 -2.44
C ASP A 335 31.56 -9.60 -3.13
N PHE A 336 30.26 -9.59 -3.45
CA PHE A 336 29.58 -8.42 -4.00
C PHE A 336 29.72 -7.18 -3.10
N LEU A 337 29.44 -7.31 -1.80
CA LEU A 337 29.46 -6.18 -0.86
C LEU A 337 30.86 -5.57 -0.69
N VAL A 338 31.92 -6.38 -0.72
CA VAL A 338 33.32 -5.90 -0.69
C VAL A 338 33.64 -5.00 -1.88
N HIS A 339 32.93 -5.15 -3.00
CA HIS A 339 33.11 -4.37 -4.22
C HIS A 339 32.15 -3.17 -4.34
N CYS A 340 31.45 -2.80 -3.27
CA CYS A 340 30.64 -1.58 -3.19
C CYS A 340 31.39 -0.49 -2.40
N PRO A 341 32.21 0.37 -3.05
CA PRO A 341 33.12 1.28 -2.35
C PRO A 341 32.42 2.38 -1.54
N SER A 342 31.17 2.71 -1.88
CA SER A 342 30.39 3.76 -1.20
C SER A 342 29.46 3.21 -0.11
N LEU A 343 29.54 1.91 0.21
CA LEU A 343 28.59 1.27 1.13
C LEU A 343 28.79 1.78 2.57
N GLU A 344 27.75 2.41 3.11
CA GLU A 344 27.73 3.01 4.45
C GLU A 344 26.93 2.16 5.44
N LYS A 345 25.89 1.44 4.96
CA LYS A 345 24.95 0.71 5.81
C LYS A 345 24.48 -0.59 5.16
N ILE A 346 24.37 -1.63 5.99
CA ILE A 346 23.67 -2.88 5.65
C ILE A 346 22.44 -2.98 6.54
N GLU A 347 21.26 -3.08 5.93
CA GLU A 347 19.99 -3.34 6.60
C GLU A 347 19.64 -4.83 6.42
N ILE A 348 19.38 -5.54 7.51
CA ILE A 348 18.98 -6.95 7.47
C ILE A 348 17.61 -7.06 8.11
N ASP A 349 16.63 -7.44 7.30
CA ASP A 349 15.30 -7.81 7.74
C ASP A 349 15.12 -9.32 7.60
N VAL A 350 15.11 -10.00 8.75
CA VAL A 350 14.92 -11.45 8.85
C VAL A 350 13.48 -11.83 9.15
N SER A 351 12.55 -10.85 9.23
CA SER A 351 11.14 -11.15 9.35
C SER A 351 10.65 -11.84 8.07
N SER A 352 10.18 -13.07 8.24
CA SER A 352 9.78 -14.01 7.19
C SER A 352 8.30 -13.93 6.90
#